data_AF-A0A6C1QF23-F1
#
_entry.id   AF-A0A6C1QF23-F1
#
_cell.length_a   1.000
_cell.length_b   1.000
_cell.length_c   1.000
_cell.angle_alpha   90.00
_cell.angle_beta   90.00
_cell.angle_gamma   90.00
#
_symmetry.space_group_name_H-M   'P 1'
#
loop_
_entity.id
_entity.type
_entity.pdbx_description
1 polymer ?
#
loop_
_entity_poly.entity_id
_entity_poly.type
_entity_poly.pdbx_seq_one_letter_code
_entity_poly.pdbx_strand_id
1 'polypeptide(L)'
;MKIYAKKTLSEKWMKAAVVGSLWATIEIILGSLLHNLRVPLAGSILSFITVYLVISFFQVWKINGMIWRAGLICALMKSISPSAFILGPMIGIFSQAIILDFVIRILGKNSFSYMAGGAFAVFSAWAQLVVSLIIIYGWNFAILFENIYSFFVLQLGLGQEPRPVYFLTAISLIYLISGAIAGLLGSISGKQYLRDKKTINLSNPLEPNIQSNLFIHSRKRDHSILILITSFIVLIAGMILISRFNIWISIPVVAVLITVAYFYYPDNMRYLRKPVFWIQLGIIVLLSALFKNGFDQFFSPDGFETGLKICSRALLILGSFAIISVELKNPVIKNLLYNKGFKNLYQAVELSFSALPGIMNEFYMQSQSISGFRRLTFTMLNRSQTLLDSFTEMEKSRKPVFILTGRINQGKTSMTREIVSELKKKGLTVNGFLTFGNTNDSKRNAYFIRDINTDREEYLCSTRIDKQKTSYGRFYFEKKGISAGNKTIEQSLKTPTDLLVIDELGPMEINNQGWAPAIEKVVKQNSTAQFWVVREKLVKPMMRKWNIGDIIVFELESDSAGYIADTITGKLKGR
;
A
#
# COMPACT_ATOMS: atom_id res chain seq x y z
N MET A 1 -0.30 -37.16 1.57
CA MET A 1 -0.15 -35.89 2.33
C MET A 1 1.08 -35.05 1.95
N LYS A 2 0.90 -33.74 1.70
CA LYS A 2 1.96 -32.73 1.52
C LYS A 2 1.77 -31.58 2.51
N ILE A 3 2.81 -31.24 3.29
CA ILE A 3 2.78 -30.11 4.22
C ILE A 3 3.50 -28.92 3.60
N TYR A 4 2.81 -27.79 3.52
CA TYR A 4 3.39 -26.51 3.18
C TYR A 4 3.38 -25.64 4.43
N ALA A 5 4.50 -25.67 5.16
CA ALA A 5 4.70 -24.78 6.29
C ALA A 5 4.57 -23.32 5.83
N LYS A 6 3.89 -22.49 6.61
CA LYS A 6 3.83 -21.05 6.29
C LYS A 6 5.27 -20.52 6.33
N LYS A 7 5.76 -20.02 5.19
CA LYS A 7 6.93 -19.14 5.20
C LYS A 7 6.56 -17.91 6.02
N THR A 8 7.07 -17.85 7.24
CA THR A 8 6.98 -16.68 8.13
C THR A 8 7.57 -15.48 7.41
N LEU A 9 7.02 -14.31 7.72
CA LEU A 9 7.60 -13.06 7.25
C LEU A 9 9.05 -13.03 7.73
N SER A 10 9.99 -12.70 6.84
CA SER A 10 11.37 -12.63 7.28
C SER A 10 11.51 -11.56 8.37
N GLU A 11 12.34 -11.83 9.37
CA GLU A 11 12.55 -10.92 10.50
C GLU A 11 12.87 -9.47 10.05
N LYS A 12 13.59 -9.34 8.93
CA LYS A 12 13.92 -8.05 8.31
C LYS A 12 12.66 -7.30 7.85
N TRP A 13 11.70 -7.99 7.24
CA TRP A 13 10.44 -7.41 6.80
C TRP A 13 9.51 -7.14 7.99
N MET A 14 9.57 -7.94 9.05
CA MET A 14 8.80 -7.71 10.27
C MET A 14 9.23 -6.42 10.97
N LYS A 15 10.53 -6.27 11.22
CA LYS A 15 11.10 -5.05 11.80
C LYS A 15 10.85 -3.83 10.91
N ALA A 16 10.97 -4.01 9.60
CA ALA A 16 10.64 -2.95 8.64
C ALA A 16 9.14 -2.56 8.66
N ALA A 17 8.22 -3.51 8.89
CA ALA A 17 6.79 -3.22 9.03
C ALA A 17 6.50 -2.35 10.26
N VAL A 18 7.19 -2.62 11.38
CA VAL A 18 7.06 -1.81 12.60
C VAL A 18 7.63 -0.41 12.40
N VAL A 19 8.86 -0.28 11.87
CA VAL A 19 9.45 1.04 11.62
C VAL A 19 8.62 1.80 10.58
N GLY A 20 8.16 1.11 9.54
CA GLY A 20 7.34 1.67 8.48
C GLY A 20 5.97 2.17 8.97
N SER A 21 5.31 1.47 9.91
CA SER A 21 4.03 1.91 10.47
C SER A 21 4.20 3.15 11.35
N LEU A 22 5.20 3.16 12.24
CA LEU A 22 5.50 4.31 13.11
C LEU A 22 5.91 5.55 12.30
N TRP A 23 6.73 5.35 11.27
CA TRP A 23 7.11 6.41 10.34
C TRP A 23 5.88 6.92 9.57
N ALA A 24 5.06 6.03 9.01
CA ALA A 24 3.85 6.42 8.29
C ALA A 24 2.89 7.25 9.16
N THR A 25 2.72 6.91 10.44
CA THR A 25 1.91 7.71 11.37
C THR A 25 2.41 9.14 11.45
N ILE A 26 3.72 9.36 11.65
CA ILE A 26 4.29 10.70 11.70
C ILE A 26 4.13 11.43 10.36
N GLU A 27 4.40 10.75 9.26
CA GLU A 27 4.28 11.31 7.92
C GLU A 27 2.83 11.73 7.58
N ILE A 28 1.84 11.00 8.09
CA ILE A 28 0.42 11.31 7.91
C ILE A 28 -0.01 12.44 8.85
N ILE A 29 0.27 12.31 10.16
CA ILE A 29 -0.18 13.29 11.17
C ILE A 29 0.59 14.61 11.02
N LEU A 30 1.92 14.62 11.17
CA LEU A 30 2.72 15.85 11.07
C LEU A 30 2.64 16.45 9.67
N GLY A 31 2.65 15.61 8.62
CA GLY A 31 2.50 16.09 7.25
C GLY A 31 1.17 16.82 7.03
N SER A 32 0.06 16.29 7.54
CA SER A 32 -1.24 16.96 7.46
C SER A 32 -1.30 18.23 8.32
N LEU A 33 -0.71 18.20 9.52
CA LEU A 33 -0.65 19.35 10.43
C LEU A 33 0.12 20.52 9.81
N LEU A 34 1.33 20.26 9.31
CA LEU A 34 2.18 21.29 8.68
C LEU A 34 1.52 21.88 7.45
N HIS A 35 0.84 21.05 6.65
CA HIS A 35 0.08 21.51 5.48
C HIS A 35 -1.11 22.38 5.88
N ASN A 36 -1.86 21.99 6.92
CA ASN A 36 -3.01 22.76 7.41
C ASN A 36 -2.59 24.10 8.04
N LEU A 37 -1.46 24.13 8.73
CA LEU A 37 -0.87 25.34 9.30
C LEU A 37 -0.15 26.22 8.26
N ARG A 38 -0.05 25.79 7.00
CA ARG A 38 0.67 26.46 5.90
C ARG A 38 2.12 26.82 6.27
N VAL A 39 2.79 25.93 7.01
CA VAL A 39 4.18 26.15 7.42
C VAL A 39 5.09 26.15 6.18
N PRO A 40 5.91 27.19 5.96
CA PRO A 40 6.86 27.21 4.85
C PRO A 40 7.88 26.07 5.02
N LEU A 41 8.35 25.49 3.92
CA LEU A 41 9.32 24.39 3.93
C LEU A 41 8.87 23.14 4.71
N ALA A 42 7.56 22.91 4.82
CA ALA A 42 6.99 21.74 5.49
C ALA A 42 7.63 20.41 5.05
N GLY A 43 7.92 20.25 3.74
CA GLY A 43 8.58 19.05 3.21
C GLY A 43 10.01 18.84 3.75
N SER A 44 10.76 19.92 3.93
CA SER A 44 12.14 19.87 4.44
C SER A 44 12.17 19.56 5.94
N ILE A 45 11.26 20.15 6.71
CA ILE A 45 11.05 19.83 8.12
C ILE A 45 10.69 18.35 8.29
N LEU A 46 9.79 17.85 7.44
CA LEU A 46 9.36 16.46 7.49
C LEU A 46 10.49 15.49 7.10
N SER A 47 11.33 15.86 6.13
CA SER A 47 12.53 15.10 5.76
C SER A 47 13.55 15.05 6.91
N PHE A 48 13.76 16.15 7.62
CA PHE A 48 14.64 16.19 8.79
C PHE A 48 14.14 15.25 9.89
N ILE A 49 12.85 15.35 10.25
CA ILE A 49 12.18 14.51 11.26
C ILE A 49 12.29 13.04 10.88
N THR A 50 12.05 12.73 9.60
CA THR A 50 12.15 11.38 9.04
C THR A 50 13.54 10.80 9.23
N VAL A 51 14.59 11.51 8.80
CA VAL A 51 15.98 11.03 8.92
C VAL A 51 16.36 10.82 10.38
N TYR A 52 16.02 11.77 11.25
CA TYR A 52 16.24 11.67 12.70
C TYR A 52 15.58 10.41 13.28
N LEU A 53 14.32 10.15 12.95
CA LEU A 53 13.54 9.05 13.50
C LEU A 53 14.00 7.69 12.95
N VAL A 54 14.21 7.59 11.65
CA VAL A 54 14.64 6.34 11.00
C VAL A 54 16.03 5.92 11.50
N ILE A 55 16.95 6.87 11.68
CA ILE A 55 18.28 6.57 12.24
C ILE A 55 18.16 6.19 13.72
N SER A 56 17.25 6.80 14.48
CA SER A 56 16.96 6.40 15.87
C SER A 56 16.50 4.93 15.95
N PHE A 57 15.55 4.51 15.10
CA PHE A 57 15.11 3.11 15.00
C PHE A 57 16.24 2.18 14.53
N PHE A 58 17.06 2.64 13.59
CA PHE A 58 18.20 1.87 13.10
C PHE A 58 19.23 1.58 14.20
N GLN A 59 19.37 2.44 15.22
CA GLN A 59 20.23 2.14 16.36
C GLN A 59 19.71 0.94 17.17
N VAL A 60 18.39 0.77 17.26
CA VAL A 60 17.75 -0.36 17.96
C VAL A 60 17.94 -1.65 17.17
N TRP A 61 17.71 -1.61 15.85
CA TRP A 61 17.89 -2.76 14.96
C TRP A 61 18.85 -2.45 13.81
N LYS A 62 20.13 -2.74 14.03
CA LYS A 62 21.22 -2.50 13.07
C LYS A 62 21.26 -3.54 11.94
N ILE A 63 20.16 -3.70 11.22
CA ILE A 63 19.98 -4.72 10.17
C ILE A 63 20.08 -4.10 8.78
N ASN A 64 20.94 -4.66 7.93
CA ASN A 64 21.14 -4.17 6.57
C ASN A 64 19.84 -4.30 5.76
N GLY A 65 19.42 -3.19 5.17
CA GLY A 65 18.23 -3.12 4.35
C GLY A 65 16.90 -3.04 5.09
N MET A 66 16.91 -2.77 6.39
CA MET A 66 15.68 -2.45 7.11
C MET A 66 15.11 -1.10 6.65
N ILE A 67 15.96 -0.11 6.43
CA ILE A 67 15.57 1.28 6.16
C ILE A 67 14.80 1.41 4.85
N TRP A 68 15.33 0.90 3.72
CA TRP A 68 14.61 1.01 2.44
C TRP A 68 13.29 0.23 2.43
N ARG A 69 13.20 -0.89 3.16
CA ARG A 69 11.95 -1.67 3.30
C ARG A 69 10.92 -0.88 4.10
N ALA A 70 11.34 -0.26 5.21
CA ALA A 70 10.48 0.60 6.02
C ALA A 70 10.00 1.81 5.22
N GLY A 71 10.88 2.44 4.42
CA GLY A 71 10.52 3.55 3.54
C GLY A 71 9.56 3.15 2.42
N LEU A 72 9.73 1.97 1.83
CA LEU A 72 8.78 1.43 0.85
C LEU A 72 7.40 1.22 1.47
N ILE A 73 7.34 0.63 2.67
CA ILE A 73 6.09 0.42 3.40
C ILE A 73 5.43 1.77 3.75
N CYS A 74 6.21 2.73 4.27
CA CYS A 74 5.73 4.07 4.59
C CYS A 74 5.16 4.79 3.35
N ALA A 75 5.89 4.76 2.23
CA ALA A 75 5.43 5.35 0.96
C ALA A 75 4.11 4.70 0.50
N LEU A 76 3.99 3.37 0.56
CA LEU A 76 2.76 2.66 0.21
C LEU A 76 1.60 3.00 1.16
N MET A 77 1.86 3.21 2.45
CA MET A 77 0.83 3.65 3.40
C MET A 77 0.35 5.07 3.11
N LYS A 78 1.29 5.98 2.79
CA LYS A 78 0.96 7.34 2.34
C LYS A 78 0.13 7.34 1.05
N SER A 79 0.33 6.33 0.19
CA SER A 79 -0.39 6.19 -1.09
C SER A 79 -1.91 6.03 -0.96
N ILE A 80 -2.35 5.48 0.18
CA ILE A 80 -3.75 5.17 0.46
C ILE A 80 -4.41 6.32 1.25
N SER A 81 -3.63 7.33 1.68
CA SER A 81 -4.15 8.54 2.29
C SER A 81 -5.01 9.35 1.30
N PRO A 82 -6.13 9.97 1.72
CA PRO A 82 -7.10 10.65 0.84
C PRO A 82 -6.60 11.95 0.17
N SER A 83 -5.30 12.26 0.21
CA SER A 83 -4.72 13.46 -0.39
C SER A 83 -4.75 13.44 -1.92
N ALA A 84 -4.96 14.58 -2.58
CA ALA A 84 -5.14 14.67 -4.04
C ALA A 84 -3.85 14.53 -4.88
N PHE A 85 -2.66 14.70 -4.27
CA PHE A 85 -1.36 14.64 -4.97
C PHE A 85 -0.42 13.62 -4.29
N ILE A 86 -0.68 12.35 -4.57
CA ILE A 86 -0.16 11.22 -3.79
C ILE A 86 1.28 10.84 -4.19
N LEU A 87 1.62 10.97 -5.48
CA LEU A 87 2.81 10.32 -6.05
C LEU A 87 4.13 11.05 -5.73
N GLY A 88 4.12 12.38 -5.62
CA GLY A 88 5.32 13.17 -5.28
C GLY A 88 5.89 12.86 -3.89
N PRO A 89 5.09 12.96 -2.82
CA PRO A 89 5.53 12.60 -1.46
C PRO A 89 6.01 11.14 -1.35
N MET A 90 5.34 10.20 -2.04
CA MET A 90 5.76 8.79 -2.05
C MET A 90 7.18 8.59 -2.60
N ILE A 91 7.49 9.23 -3.73
CA ILE A 91 8.83 9.17 -4.33
C ILE A 91 9.86 9.77 -3.38
N GLY A 92 9.53 10.87 -2.71
CA GLY A 92 10.43 11.53 -1.76
C GLY A 92 10.78 10.65 -0.57
N ILE A 93 9.76 10.10 0.11
CA ILE A 93 9.92 9.17 1.24
C ILE A 93 10.78 7.97 0.83
N PHE A 94 10.49 7.38 -0.33
CA PHE A 94 11.22 6.20 -0.80
C PHE A 94 12.66 6.53 -1.21
N SER A 95 12.88 7.63 -1.91
CA SER A 95 14.22 8.13 -2.31
C SER A 95 15.11 8.37 -1.09
N GLN A 96 14.59 9.07 -0.08
CA GLN A 96 15.28 9.31 1.19
C GLN A 96 15.71 8.00 1.84
N ALA A 97 14.82 7.01 1.88
CA ALA A 97 15.10 5.70 2.47
C ALA A 97 16.20 4.93 1.71
N ILE A 98 16.16 4.95 0.38
CA ILE A 98 17.19 4.28 -0.46
C ILE A 98 18.54 4.94 -0.25
N ILE A 99 18.61 6.28 -0.35
CA ILE A 99 19.85 7.03 -0.21
C ILE A 99 20.46 6.79 1.17
N LEU A 100 19.64 6.91 2.22
CA LEU A 100 20.08 6.69 3.60
C LEU A 100 20.62 5.27 3.80
N ASP A 101 19.88 4.25 3.36
CA ASP A 101 20.29 2.85 3.51
C ASP A 101 21.53 2.51 2.67
N PHE A 102 21.65 3.07 1.46
CA PHE A 102 22.80 2.88 0.57
C PHE A 102 24.07 3.46 1.17
N VAL A 103 24.04 4.70 1.66
CA VAL A 103 25.20 5.36 2.28
C VAL A 103 25.66 4.60 3.53
N ILE A 104 24.73 4.19 4.40
CA ILE A 104 25.07 3.41 5.62
C ILE A 104 25.67 2.04 5.26
N ARG A 105 25.23 1.40 4.18
CA ARG A 105 25.81 0.12 3.75
C ARG A 105 27.24 0.26 3.25
N ILE A 106 27.54 1.34 2.51
CA ILE A 106 28.87 1.58 1.94
C ILE A 106 29.85 2.04 3.00
N LEU A 107 29.48 3.04 3.80
CA LEU A 107 30.38 3.66 4.78
C LEU A 107 30.43 2.91 6.12
N GLY A 108 29.64 1.84 6.27
CA GLY A 108 29.53 1.05 7.50
C GLY A 108 28.61 1.68 8.56
N LYS A 109 28.57 1.11 9.76
CA LYS A 109 27.62 1.48 10.83
C LYS A 109 28.23 2.42 11.87
N ASN A 110 28.86 3.50 11.44
CA ASN A 110 29.54 4.49 12.28
C ASN A 110 28.79 5.85 12.30
N SER A 111 29.14 6.74 13.23
CA SER A 111 28.47 8.05 13.33
C SER A 111 28.60 8.89 12.05
N PHE A 112 29.74 8.79 11.37
CA PHE A 112 30.00 9.47 10.10
C PHE A 112 29.01 9.04 9.00
N SER A 113 28.75 7.74 8.87
CA SER A 113 27.78 7.19 7.91
C SER A 113 26.36 7.71 8.15
N TYR A 114 25.97 7.92 9.42
CA TYR A 114 24.65 8.45 9.77
C TYR A 114 24.54 9.93 9.42
N MET A 115 25.60 10.70 9.62
CA MET A 115 25.68 12.10 9.20
C MET A 115 25.66 12.23 7.68
N ALA A 116 26.53 11.50 6.97
CA ALA A 116 26.59 11.52 5.51
C ALA A 116 25.28 11.04 4.88
N GLY A 117 24.73 9.92 5.39
CA GLY A 117 23.45 9.38 4.94
C GLY A 117 22.29 10.35 5.20
N GLY A 118 22.28 11.01 6.36
CA GLY A 118 21.31 12.04 6.69
C GLY A 118 21.43 13.27 5.80
N ALA A 119 22.64 13.75 5.54
CA ALA A 119 22.93 14.88 4.66
C ALA A 119 22.37 14.64 3.26
N PHE A 120 22.73 13.51 2.63
CA PHE A 120 22.24 13.18 1.30
C PHE A 120 20.74 12.89 1.26
N ALA A 121 20.17 12.28 2.31
CA ALA A 121 18.73 12.04 2.38
C ALA A 121 17.92 13.34 2.45
N VAL A 122 18.27 14.28 3.34
CA VAL A 122 17.56 15.58 3.42
C VAL A 122 17.81 16.42 2.16
N PHE A 123 19.03 16.43 1.65
CA PHE A 123 19.36 17.07 0.37
C PHE A 123 18.53 16.50 -0.80
N SER A 124 18.22 15.21 -0.79
CA SER A 124 17.39 14.61 -1.84
C SER A 124 15.99 15.21 -1.93
N ALA A 125 15.41 15.73 -0.84
CA ALA A 125 14.13 16.41 -0.87
C ALA A 125 14.20 17.73 -1.65
N TRP A 126 15.29 18.49 -1.46
CA TRP A 126 15.57 19.71 -2.23
C TRP A 126 15.88 19.38 -3.69
N ALA A 127 16.71 18.36 -3.94
CA ALA A 127 17.04 17.93 -5.29
C ALA A 127 15.79 17.46 -6.05
N GLN A 128 14.89 16.72 -5.39
CA GLN A 128 13.62 16.31 -5.97
C GLN A 128 12.74 17.51 -6.32
N LEU A 129 12.70 18.56 -5.48
CA LEU A 129 11.98 19.80 -5.79
C LEU A 129 12.52 20.44 -7.07
N VAL A 130 13.83 20.62 -7.16
CA VAL A 130 14.49 21.20 -8.35
C VAL A 130 14.21 20.37 -9.60
N VAL A 131 14.39 19.05 -9.53
CA VAL A 131 14.11 18.13 -10.64
C VAL A 131 12.63 18.18 -11.03
N SER A 132 11.72 18.24 -10.06
CA SER A 132 10.28 18.34 -10.33
C SER A 132 9.92 19.65 -11.04
N LEU A 133 10.53 20.77 -10.66
CA LEU A 133 10.34 22.06 -11.34
C LEU A 133 10.83 21.99 -12.80
N ILE A 134 11.99 21.39 -13.05
CA ILE A 134 12.53 21.20 -14.41
C ILE A 134 11.65 20.24 -15.24
N ILE A 135 11.13 19.18 -14.63
CA ILE A 135 10.22 18.24 -15.31
C ILE A 135 8.90 18.93 -15.67
N ILE A 136 8.31 19.69 -14.74
CA ILE A 136 7.00 20.35 -14.91
C ILE A 136 7.10 21.53 -15.88
N TYR A 137 8.08 22.40 -15.68
CA TYR A 137 8.17 23.69 -16.39
C TYR A 137 9.22 23.70 -17.52
N GLY A 138 10.09 22.70 -17.60
CA GLY A 138 11.13 22.61 -18.64
C GLY A 138 12.33 23.53 -18.43
N TRP A 139 13.29 23.47 -19.34
CA TRP A 139 14.53 24.27 -19.24
C TRP A 139 14.29 25.77 -19.34
N ASN A 140 13.23 26.20 -20.04
CA ASN A 140 12.85 27.61 -20.14
C ASN A 140 12.56 28.24 -18.77
N PHE A 141 12.14 27.43 -17.78
CA PHE A 141 11.98 27.90 -16.41
C PHE A 141 13.31 28.26 -15.75
N ALA A 142 14.39 27.53 -16.05
CA ALA A 142 15.72 27.85 -15.52
C ALA A 142 16.23 29.19 -16.08
N ILE A 143 16.04 29.42 -17.39
CA ILE A 143 16.36 30.71 -18.05
C ILE A 143 15.54 31.84 -17.42
N LEU A 144 14.23 31.62 -17.23
CA LEU A 144 13.36 32.60 -16.60
C LEU A 144 13.81 32.92 -15.16
N PHE A 145 14.18 31.90 -14.39
CA PHE A 145 14.71 32.06 -13.04
C PHE A 145 16.01 32.86 -13.02
N GLU A 146 16.93 32.60 -13.95
CA GLU A 146 18.18 33.34 -14.09
C GLU A 146 17.95 34.82 -14.41
N ASN A 147 17.01 35.12 -15.30
CA ASN A 147 16.67 36.50 -15.66
C ASN A 147 15.99 37.26 -14.51
N ILE A 148 15.07 36.62 -13.80
CA ILE A 148 14.42 37.19 -12.61
C ILE A 148 15.45 37.42 -11.50
N TYR A 149 16.35 36.46 -11.29
CA TYR A 149 17.41 36.59 -10.29
C TYR A 149 18.35 37.76 -10.60
N SER A 150 18.79 37.87 -11.86
CA SER A 150 19.62 38.98 -12.33
C SER A 150 18.94 40.34 -12.10
N PHE A 151 17.61 40.42 -12.28
CA PHE A 151 16.85 41.62 -11.95
C PHE A 151 16.92 42.00 -10.47
N PHE A 152 16.70 41.04 -9.57
CA PHE A 152 16.76 41.32 -8.13
C PHE A 152 18.16 41.74 -7.68
N VAL A 153 19.21 41.13 -8.23
CA VAL A 153 20.60 41.49 -7.93
C VAL A 153 20.87 42.94 -8.32
N LEU A 154 20.52 43.33 -9.55
CA LEU A 154 20.67 44.70 -10.04
C LEU A 154 19.88 45.71 -9.20
N GLN A 155 18.65 45.40 -8.82
CA GLN A 155 17.79 46.28 -8.03
C GLN A 155 18.29 46.47 -6.58
N LEU A 156 18.97 45.45 -6.02
CA LEU A 156 19.52 45.49 -4.67
C LEU A 156 20.87 46.23 -4.57
N GLY A 157 21.41 46.72 -5.70
CA GLY A 157 22.73 47.39 -5.74
C GLY A 157 23.90 46.46 -5.39
N LEU A 158 23.64 45.16 -5.31
CA LEU A 158 24.67 44.12 -5.31
C LEU A 158 25.20 44.10 -6.75
N GLY A 159 26.49 44.34 -6.98
CA GLY A 159 27.09 44.41 -8.33
C GLY A 159 26.93 43.11 -9.15
N GLN A 160 27.79 42.88 -10.16
CA GLN A 160 27.73 41.69 -11.06
C GLN A 160 27.99 40.32 -10.38
N GLU A 161 27.89 40.20 -9.06
CA GLU A 161 28.70 39.29 -8.24
C GLU A 161 27.90 38.35 -7.30
N PRO A 162 26.65 38.01 -7.61
CA PRO A 162 26.41 36.58 -7.47
C PRO A 162 25.74 36.03 -8.72
N ARG A 163 26.34 34.99 -9.30
CA ARG A 163 25.64 34.09 -10.21
C ARG A 163 24.53 33.36 -9.42
N PRO A 164 23.38 33.01 -10.03
CA PRO A 164 22.31 32.23 -9.38
C PRO A 164 22.82 30.95 -8.69
N VAL A 165 23.94 30.42 -9.17
CA VAL A 165 24.64 29.26 -8.61
C VAL A 165 25.01 29.46 -7.14
N TYR A 166 25.47 30.64 -6.70
CA TYR A 166 25.86 30.85 -5.30
C TYR A 166 24.67 30.69 -4.35
N PHE A 167 23.52 31.24 -4.72
CA PHE A 167 22.28 31.07 -3.96
C PHE A 167 21.86 29.59 -3.88
N LEU A 168 21.91 28.87 -5.00
CA LEU A 168 21.62 27.43 -5.05
C LEU A 168 22.60 26.62 -4.19
N THR A 169 23.89 26.97 -4.20
CA THR A 169 24.91 26.30 -3.37
C THR A 169 24.71 26.59 -1.88
N ALA A 170 24.35 27.82 -1.50
CA ALA A 170 24.07 28.18 -0.11
C ALA A 170 22.87 27.39 0.43
N ILE A 171 21.78 27.30 -0.34
CA ILE A 171 20.63 26.47 0.02
C ILE A 171 21.05 25.00 0.10
N SER A 172 21.76 24.48 -0.89
CA SER A 172 22.24 23.10 -0.90
C SER A 172 23.04 22.76 0.36
N LEU A 173 23.92 23.67 0.80
CA LEU A 173 24.72 23.53 2.00
C LEU A 173 23.85 23.49 3.27
N ILE A 174 22.83 24.33 3.38
CA ILE A 174 21.88 24.31 4.50
C ILE A 174 21.17 22.94 4.59
N TYR A 175 20.74 22.37 3.45
CA TYR A 175 20.09 21.05 3.44
C TYR A 175 21.07 19.94 3.82
N LEU A 176 22.31 19.97 3.33
CA LEU A 176 23.35 19.01 3.70
C LEU A 176 23.68 19.08 5.20
N ILE A 177 23.88 20.28 5.75
CA ILE A 177 24.17 20.49 7.18
C ILE A 177 22.98 20.03 8.03
N SER A 178 21.76 20.44 7.68
CA SER A 178 20.56 20.04 8.43
C SER A 178 20.37 18.51 8.44
N GLY A 179 20.61 17.84 7.31
CA GLY A 179 20.58 16.38 7.24
C GLY A 179 21.68 15.70 8.05
N ALA A 180 22.90 16.25 8.06
CA ALA A 180 23.98 15.75 8.90
C ALA A 180 23.63 15.86 10.40
N ILE A 181 23.06 16.99 10.81
CA ILE A 181 22.57 17.21 12.17
C ILE A 181 21.46 16.22 12.51
N ALA A 182 20.48 16.01 11.62
CA ALA A 182 19.40 15.04 11.81
C ALA A 182 19.96 13.63 12.06
N GLY A 183 20.95 13.22 11.26
CA GLY A 183 21.59 11.93 11.39
C GLY A 183 22.40 11.75 12.66
N LEU A 184 23.12 12.80 13.08
CA LEU A 184 23.83 12.80 14.36
C LEU A 184 22.85 12.68 15.53
N LEU A 185 21.84 13.54 15.59
CA LEU A 185 20.82 13.57 16.66
C LEU A 185 20.06 12.25 16.73
N GLY A 186 19.69 11.66 15.59
CA GLY A 186 19.03 10.37 15.55
C GLY A 186 19.92 9.25 16.11
N SER A 187 21.22 9.28 15.80
CA SER A 187 22.16 8.30 16.35
C SER A 187 22.34 8.44 17.87
N ILE A 188 22.36 9.68 18.38
CA ILE A 188 22.48 9.96 19.82
C ILE A 188 21.21 9.51 20.52
N SER A 189 20.04 9.89 20.01
CA SER A 189 18.74 9.54 20.58
C SER A 189 18.52 8.04 20.67
N GLY A 190 18.83 7.30 19.59
CA GLY A 190 18.73 5.84 19.59
C GLY A 190 19.71 5.16 20.57
N LYS A 191 20.93 5.68 20.72
CA LYS A 191 21.90 5.17 21.71
C LYS A 191 21.48 5.48 23.15
N GLN A 192 20.94 6.67 23.41
CA GLN A 192 20.39 7.05 24.71
C GLN A 192 19.22 6.15 25.10
N TYR A 193 18.28 5.91 24.18
CA TYR A 193 17.18 4.97 24.40
C TYR A 193 17.67 3.57 24.80
N LEU A 194 18.71 3.03 24.15
CA LEU A 194 19.26 1.73 24.53
C LEU A 194 19.93 1.71 25.91
N ARG A 195 20.42 2.86 26.41
CA ARG A 195 20.94 2.99 27.78
C ARG A 195 19.80 3.04 28.79
N ASP A 196 18.80 3.88 28.53
CA ASP A 196 17.66 4.15 29.42
C ASP A 196 16.63 3.00 29.44
N LYS A 197 16.58 2.15 28.40
CA LYS A 197 15.70 0.97 28.35
C LYS A 197 16.01 -0.03 29.47
N LYS A 198 17.25 -0.07 29.97
CA LYS A 198 17.64 -0.99 31.06
C LYS A 198 16.94 -0.66 32.40
N THR A 199 16.33 0.52 32.53
CA THR A 199 15.78 1.03 33.79
C THR A 199 14.25 1.15 33.82
N ILE A 200 13.53 0.85 32.74
CA ILE A 200 12.08 1.11 32.64
C ILE A 200 11.30 -0.19 32.34
N ASN A 201 10.31 -0.49 33.18
CA ASN A 201 9.36 -1.59 32.98
C ASN A 201 8.50 -1.38 31.73
N LEU A 202 8.39 -2.43 30.91
CA LEU A 202 7.61 -2.43 29.67
C LEU A 202 6.13 -2.13 29.95
N SER A 203 5.59 -1.16 29.22
CA SER A 203 4.17 -0.81 29.22
C SER A 203 3.32 -1.90 28.56
N ASN A 204 2.03 -1.97 28.94
CA ASN A 204 1.07 -2.97 28.49
C ASN A 204 1.07 -3.20 26.97
N PRO A 205 0.85 -4.44 26.52
CA PRO A 205 0.81 -4.79 25.11
C PRO A 205 -0.30 -4.01 24.39
N LEU A 206 0.07 -3.42 23.24
CA LEU A 206 -0.91 -2.86 22.32
C LEU A 206 -1.61 -4.03 21.63
N GLU A 207 -2.92 -4.13 21.78
CA GLU A 207 -3.73 -5.00 20.92
C GLU A 207 -3.93 -4.29 19.57
N PRO A 208 -3.31 -4.77 18.48
CA PRO A 208 -3.57 -4.22 17.17
C PRO A 208 -5.04 -4.47 16.83
N ASN A 209 -5.77 -3.43 16.44
CA ASN A 209 -7.15 -3.61 16.01
C ASN A 209 -7.16 -4.28 14.62
N ILE A 210 -7.46 -5.59 14.62
CA ILE A 210 -7.53 -6.44 13.42
C ILE A 210 -8.67 -5.99 12.48
N GLN A 211 -9.59 -5.12 12.93
CA GLN A 211 -10.67 -4.55 12.10
C GLN A 211 -10.19 -3.47 11.13
N SER A 212 -9.02 -3.63 10.52
CA SER A 212 -8.61 -2.79 9.40
C SER A 212 -9.51 -3.09 8.19
N ASN A 213 -10.60 -2.34 8.06
CA ASN A 213 -11.55 -2.36 6.94
C ASN A 213 -10.94 -1.85 5.61
N LEU A 214 -9.62 -1.93 5.43
CA LEU A 214 -8.86 -1.27 4.36
C LEU A 214 -9.06 -1.84 2.95
N PHE A 215 -9.62 -3.04 2.82
CA PHE A 215 -9.97 -3.62 1.52
C PHE A 215 -11.47 -3.82 1.31
N ILE A 216 -12.30 -3.40 2.27
CA ILE A 216 -13.74 -3.46 2.14
C ILE A 216 -14.19 -2.10 1.59
N HIS A 217 -14.39 -2.08 0.27
CA HIS A 217 -14.98 -0.99 -0.54
C HIS A 217 -14.03 0.00 -1.22
N SER A 218 -13.59 -0.41 -2.42
CA SER A 218 -13.68 0.45 -3.61
C SER A 218 -14.36 -0.30 -4.76
N ARG A 219 -15.50 -0.97 -4.47
CA ARG A 219 -16.42 -1.42 -5.52
C ARG A 219 -17.16 -0.20 -6.05
N LYS A 220 -16.60 0.50 -7.04
CA LYS A 220 -17.45 1.30 -7.95
C LYS A 220 -16.84 1.80 -9.26
N ARG A 221 -15.58 1.52 -9.58
CA ARG A 221 -15.06 1.83 -10.92
C ARG A 221 -14.20 0.69 -11.46
N ASP A 222 -14.49 0.32 -12.71
CA ASP A 222 -13.70 -0.63 -13.49
C ASP A 222 -12.35 0.02 -13.79
N HIS A 223 -11.34 -0.33 -13.00
CA HIS A 223 -9.96 0.09 -13.25
C HIS A 223 -9.40 -0.69 -14.44
N SER A 224 -8.70 0.00 -15.36
CA SER A 224 -8.18 -0.63 -16.58
C SER A 224 -6.66 -0.44 -16.70
N ILE A 225 -5.93 -1.56 -16.74
CA ILE A 225 -4.48 -1.56 -17.01
C ILE A 225 -4.18 -0.91 -18.36
N LEU A 226 -5.08 -1.05 -19.33
CA LEU A 226 -4.92 -0.44 -20.64
C LEU A 226 -4.92 1.08 -20.54
N ILE A 227 -5.83 1.67 -19.76
CA ILE A 227 -5.87 3.13 -19.54
C ILE A 227 -4.60 3.61 -18.83
N LEU A 228 -4.07 2.83 -17.88
CA LEU A 228 -2.79 3.15 -17.26
C LEU A 228 -1.66 3.23 -18.29
N ILE A 229 -1.51 2.20 -19.14
CA ILE A 229 -0.46 2.18 -20.17
C ILE A 229 -0.66 3.32 -21.17
N THR A 230 -1.89 3.54 -21.63
CA THR A 230 -2.23 4.64 -22.54
C THR A 230 -1.92 5.99 -21.92
N SER A 231 -2.17 6.20 -20.62
CA SER A 231 -1.88 7.47 -19.95
C SER A 231 -0.37 7.78 -19.90
N PHE A 232 0.49 6.77 -19.73
CA PHE A 232 1.95 6.94 -19.83
C PHE A 232 2.38 7.27 -21.27
N ILE A 233 1.79 6.59 -22.26
CA ILE A 233 2.06 6.87 -23.68
C ILE A 233 1.64 8.31 -24.03
N VAL A 234 0.46 8.73 -23.60
CA VAL A 234 -0.06 10.10 -23.82
C VAL A 234 0.83 11.14 -23.14
N LEU A 235 1.31 10.88 -21.92
CA LEU A 235 2.24 11.77 -21.24
C LEU A 235 3.55 11.94 -22.04
N ILE A 236 4.16 10.84 -22.47
CA ILE A 236 5.42 10.86 -23.24
C ILE A 236 5.20 11.53 -24.61
N ALA A 237 4.13 11.14 -25.32
CA ALA A 237 3.79 11.69 -26.63
C ALA A 237 3.48 13.19 -26.55
N GLY A 238 2.69 13.62 -25.56
CA GLY A 238 2.37 15.03 -25.34
C GLY A 238 3.60 15.84 -24.95
N MET A 239 4.52 15.27 -24.17
CA MET A 239 5.81 15.89 -23.84
C MET A 239 6.67 16.12 -25.10
N ILE A 240 6.76 15.13 -25.99
CA ILE A 240 7.46 15.27 -27.27
C ILE A 240 6.77 16.29 -28.16
N LEU A 241 5.42 16.29 -28.16
CA LEU A 241 4.62 17.19 -28.98
C LEU A 241 4.84 18.65 -28.59
N ILE A 242 4.81 18.97 -27.29
CA ILE A 242 5.10 20.32 -26.78
C ILE A 242 6.54 20.73 -27.07
N SER A 243 7.48 19.78 -27.07
CA SER A 243 8.90 20.07 -27.33
C SER A 243 9.23 20.30 -28.81
N ARG A 244 8.49 19.69 -29.75
CA ARG A 244 8.84 19.69 -31.18
C ARG A 244 7.92 20.54 -32.05
N PHE A 245 6.65 20.72 -31.67
CA PHE A 245 5.66 21.39 -32.51
C PHE A 245 5.36 22.81 -32.05
N ASN A 246 4.84 23.61 -32.98
CA ASN A 246 4.42 24.98 -32.72
C ASN A 246 3.24 25.01 -31.72
N ILE A 247 3.13 26.12 -30.99
CA ILE A 247 2.16 26.33 -29.92
C ILE A 247 0.71 26.18 -30.37
N TRP A 248 0.44 26.53 -31.62
CA TRP A 248 -0.87 26.42 -32.26
C TRP A 248 -1.38 24.98 -32.36
N ILE A 249 -0.47 23.99 -32.38
CA ILE A 249 -0.82 22.57 -32.40
C ILE A 249 -0.81 22.01 -30.97
N SER A 250 0.15 22.41 -30.15
CA SER A 250 0.32 21.83 -28.82
C SER A 250 -0.75 22.22 -27.82
N ILE A 251 -1.19 23.49 -27.82
CA ILE A 251 -2.23 23.94 -26.88
C ILE A 251 -3.57 23.24 -27.14
N PRO A 252 -4.13 23.19 -28.37
CA PRO A 252 -5.42 22.53 -28.60
C PRO A 252 -5.39 21.05 -28.23
N VAL A 253 -4.30 20.35 -28.55
CA VAL A 253 -4.15 18.92 -28.21
C VAL A 253 -4.15 18.74 -26.69
N VAL A 254 -3.38 19.54 -25.95
CA VAL A 254 -3.36 19.48 -24.48
C VAL A 254 -4.73 19.84 -23.91
N ALA A 255 -5.41 20.86 -24.45
CA ALA A 255 -6.74 21.25 -24.00
C ALA A 255 -7.74 20.10 -24.15
N VAL A 256 -7.78 19.43 -25.30
CA VAL A 256 -8.63 18.26 -25.54
C VAL A 256 -8.31 17.14 -24.56
N LEU A 257 -7.03 16.81 -24.35
CA LEU A 257 -6.62 15.76 -23.40
C LEU A 257 -7.07 16.08 -21.97
N ILE A 258 -6.92 17.33 -21.53
CA ILE A 258 -7.33 17.78 -20.20
C ILE A 258 -8.85 17.77 -20.05
N THR A 259 -9.60 18.19 -21.07
CA THR A 259 -11.05 18.15 -21.08
C THR A 259 -11.57 16.72 -20.97
N VAL A 260 -11.03 15.80 -21.77
CA VAL A 260 -11.33 14.36 -21.66
C VAL A 260 -11.02 13.85 -20.25
N ALA A 261 -9.84 14.17 -19.73
CA ALA A 261 -9.44 13.74 -18.39
C ALA A 261 -10.34 14.31 -17.28
N TYR A 262 -10.82 15.54 -17.42
CA TYR A 262 -11.75 16.18 -16.49
C TYR A 262 -13.11 15.49 -16.44
N PHE A 263 -13.66 15.11 -17.60
CA PHE A 263 -14.94 14.39 -17.66
C PHE A 263 -14.84 12.94 -17.14
N TYR A 264 -13.76 12.24 -17.44
CA TYR A 264 -13.55 10.86 -16.97
C TYR A 264 -13.14 10.78 -15.48
N TYR A 265 -12.36 11.74 -14.98
CA TYR A 265 -11.81 11.75 -13.62
C TYR A 265 -12.09 13.06 -12.84
N PRO A 266 -13.37 13.41 -12.61
CA PRO A 266 -13.75 14.72 -12.07
C PRO A 266 -13.21 14.98 -10.66
N ASP A 267 -13.08 13.94 -9.82
CA ASP A 267 -12.63 14.09 -8.43
C ASP A 267 -11.14 14.44 -8.32
N ASN A 268 -10.29 13.84 -9.17
CA ASN A 268 -8.85 14.08 -9.17
C ASN A 268 -8.48 15.36 -9.94
N MET A 269 -9.38 15.87 -10.78
CA MET A 269 -9.20 17.11 -11.55
C MET A 269 -9.80 18.35 -10.86
N ARG A 270 -10.28 18.24 -9.62
CA ARG A 270 -10.88 19.37 -8.87
C ARG A 270 -9.95 20.58 -8.73
N TYR A 271 -8.63 20.41 -8.85
CA TYR A 271 -7.69 21.52 -8.80
C TYR A 271 -7.92 22.53 -9.93
N LEU A 272 -8.41 22.09 -11.10
CA LEU A 272 -8.77 22.97 -12.22
C LEU A 272 -9.94 23.91 -11.89
N ARG A 273 -10.74 23.63 -10.86
CA ARG A 273 -11.83 24.53 -10.42
C ARG A 273 -11.35 25.63 -9.48
N LYS A 274 -10.12 25.55 -8.96
CA LYS A 274 -9.61 26.53 -7.99
C LYS A 274 -9.11 27.76 -8.73
N PRO A 275 -9.60 28.98 -8.43
CA PRO A 275 -9.16 30.20 -9.12
C PRO A 275 -7.66 30.48 -8.91
N VAL A 276 -7.14 30.14 -7.72
CA VAL A 276 -5.72 30.28 -7.38
C VAL A 276 -4.81 29.55 -8.37
N PHE A 277 -5.22 28.40 -8.90
CA PHE A 277 -4.43 27.63 -9.86
C PHE A 277 -4.27 28.40 -11.19
N TRP A 278 -5.35 28.98 -11.71
CA TRP A 278 -5.31 29.75 -12.94
C TRP A 278 -4.57 31.08 -12.78
N ILE A 279 -4.69 31.71 -11.61
CA ILE A 279 -3.90 32.90 -11.27
C ILE A 279 -2.40 32.56 -11.30
N GLN A 280 -1.98 31.42 -10.74
CA GLN A 280 -0.58 30.97 -10.77
C GLN A 280 -0.07 30.76 -12.20
N LEU A 281 -0.86 30.11 -13.07
CA LEU A 281 -0.50 29.95 -14.49
C LEU A 281 -0.41 31.32 -15.20
N GLY A 282 -1.36 32.21 -14.94
CA GLY A 282 -1.35 33.57 -15.49
C GLY A 282 -0.11 34.36 -15.06
N ILE A 283 0.28 34.27 -13.78
CA ILE A 283 1.51 34.89 -13.28
C ILE A 283 2.74 34.32 -13.98
N ILE A 284 2.82 33.00 -14.20
CA ILE A 284 3.95 32.39 -14.94
C ILE A 284 4.02 32.90 -16.37
N VAL A 285 2.88 33.00 -17.07
CA VAL A 285 2.82 33.56 -18.43
C VAL A 285 3.26 35.02 -18.43
N LEU A 286 2.78 35.82 -17.49
CA LEU A 286 3.15 37.22 -17.33
C LEU A 286 4.65 37.38 -17.07
N LEU A 287 5.19 36.66 -16.08
CA LEU A 287 6.62 36.67 -15.78
C LEU A 287 7.45 36.24 -16.99
N SER A 288 7.01 35.22 -17.72
CA SER A 288 7.69 34.79 -18.95
C SER A 288 7.64 35.85 -20.05
N ALA A 289 6.52 36.56 -20.22
CA ALA A 289 6.40 37.65 -21.19
C ALA A 289 7.32 38.83 -20.87
N LEU A 290 7.46 39.15 -19.58
CA LEU A 290 8.27 40.27 -19.08
C LEU A 290 9.77 39.97 -19.05
N PHE A 291 10.17 38.76 -18.64
CA PHE A 291 11.57 38.48 -18.27
C PHE A 291 12.31 37.54 -19.24
N LYS A 292 11.67 36.96 -20.26
CA LYS A 292 12.37 35.98 -21.14
C LYS A 292 13.55 36.58 -21.90
N ASN A 293 13.39 37.78 -22.48
CA ASN A 293 14.41 38.41 -23.32
C ASN A 293 15.26 39.44 -22.56
N GLY A 294 15.24 39.42 -21.22
CA GLY A 294 15.95 40.43 -20.41
C GLY A 294 15.27 41.80 -20.45
N PHE A 295 16.06 42.87 -20.24
CA PHE A 295 15.56 44.24 -20.06
C PHE A 295 15.31 45.01 -21.35
N ASP A 296 15.70 44.48 -22.52
CA ASP A 296 15.65 45.23 -23.77
C ASP A 296 14.22 45.40 -24.32
N GLN A 297 13.28 44.54 -23.92
CA GLN A 297 11.86 44.65 -24.26
C GLN A 297 10.97 44.26 -23.07
N PHE A 298 10.21 45.23 -22.54
CA PHE A 298 9.28 45.02 -21.42
C PHE A 298 8.18 43.98 -21.72
N PHE A 299 7.81 43.75 -22.98
CA PHE A 299 6.85 42.72 -23.38
C PHE A 299 7.32 42.00 -24.64
N SER A 300 7.81 40.77 -24.48
CA SER A 300 8.27 39.94 -25.60
C SER A 300 7.17 38.97 -26.06
N PRO A 301 6.77 38.97 -27.35
CA PRO A 301 5.87 37.96 -27.90
C PRO A 301 6.40 36.53 -27.69
N ASP A 302 7.71 36.38 -27.83
CA ASP A 302 8.42 35.11 -27.58
C ASP A 302 8.35 34.66 -26.11
N GLY A 303 8.32 35.62 -25.19
CA GLY A 303 8.13 35.41 -23.76
C GLY A 303 6.73 34.89 -23.44
N PHE A 304 5.71 35.46 -24.08
CA PHE A 304 4.33 35.00 -23.96
C PHE A 304 4.15 33.57 -24.50
N GLU A 305 4.70 33.28 -25.69
CA GLU A 305 4.69 31.93 -26.27
C GLU A 305 5.35 30.90 -25.33
N THR A 306 6.47 31.29 -24.73
CA THR A 306 7.20 30.42 -23.80
C THR A 306 6.42 30.15 -22.53
N GLY A 307 5.79 31.18 -21.97
CA GLY A 307 4.93 31.06 -20.80
C GLY A 307 3.76 30.12 -21.05
N LEU A 308 3.13 30.22 -22.21
CA LEU A 308 2.06 29.33 -22.63
C LEU A 308 2.54 27.88 -22.83
N LYS A 309 3.73 27.66 -23.42
CA LYS A 309 4.35 26.32 -23.53
C LYS A 309 4.61 25.73 -22.14
N ILE A 310 5.16 26.51 -21.20
CA ILE A 310 5.39 26.10 -19.81
C ILE A 310 4.06 25.68 -19.15
N CYS A 311 2.99 26.47 -19.32
CA CYS A 311 1.68 26.18 -18.74
C CYS A 311 1.03 24.94 -19.37
N SER A 312 1.13 24.76 -20.69
CA SER A 312 0.61 23.57 -21.38
C SER A 312 1.30 22.29 -20.90
N ARG A 313 2.62 22.34 -20.68
CA ARG A 313 3.41 21.24 -20.14
C ARG A 313 2.99 20.90 -18.71
N ALA A 314 2.85 21.92 -17.86
CA ALA A 314 2.38 21.73 -16.49
C ALA A 314 0.99 21.09 -16.44
N LEU A 315 0.05 21.56 -17.27
CA LEU A 315 -1.30 21.00 -17.38
C LEU A 315 -1.26 19.53 -17.82
N LEU A 316 -0.53 19.21 -18.89
CA LEU A 316 -0.40 17.84 -19.39
C LEU A 316 0.14 16.89 -18.31
N ILE A 317 1.20 17.30 -17.60
CA ILE A 317 1.84 16.50 -16.54
C ILE A 317 0.87 16.31 -15.38
N LEU A 318 0.25 17.37 -14.86
CA LEU A 318 -0.69 17.30 -13.75
C LEU A 318 -1.91 16.45 -14.10
N GLY A 319 -2.46 16.60 -15.30
CA GLY A 319 -3.58 15.81 -15.79
C GLY A 319 -3.24 14.34 -15.93
N SER A 320 -2.10 14.02 -16.53
CA SER A 320 -1.65 12.63 -16.71
C SER A 320 -1.36 11.96 -15.37
N PHE A 321 -0.68 12.64 -14.44
CA PHE A 321 -0.44 12.10 -13.10
C PHE A 321 -1.71 11.93 -12.28
N ALA A 322 -2.70 12.81 -12.45
CA ALA A 322 -4.00 12.63 -11.82
C ALA A 322 -4.70 11.35 -12.30
N ILE A 323 -4.66 11.04 -13.60
CA ILE A 323 -5.19 9.77 -14.16
C ILE A 323 -4.39 8.57 -13.65
N ILE A 324 -3.06 8.61 -13.79
CA ILE A 324 -2.14 7.55 -13.35
C ILE A 324 -2.36 7.24 -11.86
N SER A 325 -2.56 8.27 -11.02
CA SER A 325 -2.78 8.09 -9.58
C SER A 325 -4.07 7.34 -9.24
N VAL A 326 -5.10 7.41 -10.09
CA VAL A 326 -6.35 6.64 -9.94
C VAL A 326 -6.15 5.21 -10.43
N GLU A 327 -5.56 5.03 -11.61
CA GLU A 327 -5.38 3.71 -12.21
C GLU A 327 -4.32 2.85 -11.49
N LEU A 328 -3.34 3.47 -10.82
CA LEU A 328 -2.40 2.74 -9.95
C LEU A 328 -3.08 2.09 -8.74
N LYS A 329 -4.30 2.50 -8.37
CA LYS A 329 -5.10 1.85 -7.31
C LYS A 329 -5.78 0.56 -7.78
N ASN A 330 -5.56 0.13 -9.04
CA ASN A 330 -6.16 -1.07 -9.61
C ASN A 330 -5.81 -2.36 -8.82
N PRO A 331 -6.81 -3.16 -8.41
CA PRO A 331 -6.58 -4.43 -7.71
C PRO A 331 -5.79 -5.46 -8.53
N VAL A 332 -5.76 -5.36 -9.87
CA VAL A 332 -4.97 -6.27 -10.73
C VAL A 332 -3.47 -5.95 -10.62
N ILE A 333 -3.07 -4.69 -10.51
CA ILE A 333 -1.66 -4.29 -10.29
C ILE A 333 -1.20 -4.81 -8.92
N LYS A 334 -2.09 -4.72 -7.92
CA LYS A 334 -1.91 -5.31 -6.59
C LYS A 334 -1.72 -6.84 -6.69
N ASN A 335 -2.50 -7.54 -7.49
CA ASN A 335 -2.35 -8.99 -7.75
C ASN A 335 -1.12 -9.35 -8.60
N LEU A 336 -0.63 -8.45 -9.45
CA LEU A 336 0.59 -8.66 -10.23
C LEU A 336 1.85 -8.55 -9.34
N LEU A 337 1.86 -7.56 -8.44
CA LEU A 337 2.83 -7.49 -7.34
C LEU A 337 2.78 -8.75 -6.47
N TYR A 338 1.57 -9.26 -6.20
CA TYR A 338 1.34 -10.48 -5.42
C TYR A 338 2.02 -11.73 -6.02
N ASN A 339 2.04 -11.86 -7.36
CA ASN A 339 2.39 -13.10 -8.04
C ASN A 339 3.90 -13.28 -8.35
N LYS A 340 4.74 -12.24 -8.23
CA LYS A 340 6.18 -12.27 -8.58
C LYS A 340 7.16 -12.08 -7.40
N GLY A 341 6.81 -12.57 -6.20
CA GLY A 341 7.77 -12.66 -5.08
C GLY A 341 7.70 -11.55 -4.02
N PHE A 342 6.76 -10.61 -4.12
CA PHE A 342 6.55 -9.55 -3.11
C PHE A 342 5.63 -9.96 -1.94
N LYS A 343 5.50 -11.27 -1.66
CA LYS A 343 4.66 -11.77 -0.54
C LYS A 343 4.99 -11.09 0.78
N ASN A 344 6.28 -10.95 1.09
CA ASN A 344 6.73 -10.30 2.33
C ASN A 344 6.36 -8.81 2.36
N LEU A 345 6.44 -8.10 1.24
CA LEU A 345 6.05 -6.69 1.18
C LEU A 345 4.55 -6.54 1.45
N TYR A 346 3.73 -7.39 0.82
CA TYR A 346 2.28 -7.36 1.00
C TYR A 346 1.88 -7.59 2.46
N GLN A 347 2.41 -8.66 3.06
CA GLN A 347 2.15 -9.00 4.46
C GLN A 347 2.65 -7.91 5.41
N ALA A 348 3.83 -7.33 5.15
CA ALA A 348 4.37 -6.24 5.95
C ALA A 348 3.46 -5.00 5.90
N VAL A 349 2.98 -4.61 4.72
CA VAL A 349 2.06 -3.48 4.56
C VAL A 349 0.73 -3.75 5.27
N GLU A 350 0.19 -4.96 5.15
CA GLU A 350 -1.05 -5.38 5.85
C GLU A 350 -0.91 -5.22 7.38
N LEU A 351 0.19 -5.72 7.96
CA LEU A 351 0.50 -5.58 9.38
C LEU A 351 0.68 -4.11 9.80
N SER A 352 1.39 -3.32 9.00
CA SER A 352 1.61 -1.90 9.29
C SER A 352 0.29 -1.11 9.33
N PHE A 353 -0.66 -1.46 8.45
CA PHE A 353 -1.98 -0.87 8.45
C PHE A 353 -2.86 -1.30 9.62
N SER A 354 -2.78 -2.55 10.08
CA SER A 354 -3.53 -2.97 11.27
C SER A 354 -3.05 -2.27 12.54
N ALA A 355 -1.79 -1.87 12.59
CA ALA A 355 -1.25 -1.10 13.72
C ALA A 355 -1.59 0.40 13.67
N LEU A 356 -1.87 0.95 12.48
CA LEU A 356 -2.00 2.39 12.25
C LEU A 356 -3.06 3.06 13.16
N PRO A 357 -4.32 2.57 13.29
CA PRO A 357 -5.33 3.21 14.14
C PRO A 357 -4.92 3.27 15.62
N GLY A 358 -4.31 2.18 16.13
CA GLY A 358 -3.82 2.12 17.50
C GLY A 358 -2.70 3.13 17.76
N ILE A 359 -1.73 3.21 16.84
CA ILE A 359 -0.63 4.20 16.92
C ILE A 359 -1.18 5.63 16.83
N MET A 360 -2.14 5.89 15.93
CA MET A 360 -2.74 7.22 15.77
C MET A 360 -3.46 7.68 17.04
N ASN A 361 -4.29 6.83 17.64
CA ASN A 361 -5.02 7.18 18.87
C ASN A 361 -4.06 7.58 20.00
N GLU A 362 -3.00 6.81 20.22
CA GLU A 362 -2.00 7.12 21.24
C GLU A 362 -1.24 8.42 20.93
N PHE A 363 -0.94 8.67 19.65
CA PHE A 363 -0.27 9.89 19.19
C PHE A 363 -1.11 11.15 19.43
N TYR A 364 -2.41 11.11 19.12
CA TYR A 364 -3.32 12.23 19.35
C TYR A 364 -3.45 12.57 20.84
N MET A 365 -3.41 11.57 21.73
CA MET A 365 -3.46 11.81 23.18
C MET A 365 -2.17 12.45 23.72
N GLN A 366 -1.01 12.18 23.12
CA GLN A 366 0.29 12.71 23.57
C GLN A 366 0.68 14.05 22.91
N SER A 367 0.04 14.48 21.82
CA SER A 367 0.46 15.64 21.03
C SER A 367 0.17 17.02 21.64
N GLN A 368 -0.33 17.11 22.88
CA GLN A 368 -0.65 18.39 23.53
C GLN A 368 0.58 19.15 24.11
N SER A 369 1.81 18.66 23.95
CA SER A 369 3.01 19.33 24.50
C SER A 369 4.21 19.35 23.53
N ILE A 370 4.72 20.56 23.23
CA ILE A 370 5.78 20.83 22.24
C ILE A 370 7.21 20.52 22.73
N SER A 371 7.46 20.45 24.05
CA SER A 371 8.69 19.84 24.59
C SER A 371 8.72 18.31 24.42
N GLY A 372 7.66 17.75 23.81
CA GLY A 372 7.36 16.33 23.68
C GLY A 372 8.01 15.59 22.51
N PHE A 373 8.75 16.19 21.58
CA PHE A 373 9.26 15.42 20.42
C PHE A 373 10.30 14.33 20.80
N ARG A 374 11.18 14.63 21.76
CA ARG A 374 12.10 13.61 22.31
C ARG A 374 11.34 12.53 23.07
N ARG A 375 10.34 12.92 23.88
CA ARG A 375 9.46 12.00 24.62
C ARG A 375 8.66 11.12 23.68
N LEU A 376 8.13 11.68 22.60
CA LEU A 376 7.41 11.00 21.54
C LEU A 376 8.29 9.96 20.85
N THR A 377 9.52 10.35 20.48
CA THR A 377 10.49 9.43 19.88
C THR A 377 10.82 8.28 20.83
N PHE A 378 10.99 8.58 22.12
CA PHE A 378 11.19 7.56 23.15
C PHE A 378 10.00 6.61 23.28
N THR A 379 8.77 7.15 23.35
CA THR A 379 7.53 6.36 23.35
C THR A 379 7.48 5.44 22.12
N MET A 380 7.74 5.97 20.92
CA MET A 380 7.72 5.18 19.69
C MET A 380 8.79 4.09 19.65
N LEU A 381 10.01 4.39 20.11
CA LEU A 381 11.08 3.40 20.23
C LEU A 381 10.67 2.28 21.20
N ASN A 382 10.04 2.63 22.33
CA ASN A 382 9.52 1.64 23.26
C ASN A 382 8.42 0.77 22.65
N ARG A 383 7.45 1.40 21.98
CA ARG A 383 6.34 0.71 21.30
C ARG A 383 6.80 -0.19 20.16
N SER A 384 7.92 0.13 19.52
CA SER A 384 8.42 -0.70 18.42
C SER A 384 8.70 -2.15 18.84
N GLN A 385 9.14 -2.38 20.08
CA GLN A 385 9.35 -3.74 20.57
C GLN A 385 8.02 -4.47 20.79
N THR A 386 7.07 -3.83 21.48
CA THR A 386 5.73 -4.38 21.72
C THR A 386 5.00 -4.69 20.41
N LEU A 387 5.12 -3.82 19.40
CA LEU A 387 4.55 -4.05 18.07
C LEU A 387 5.24 -5.19 17.33
N LEU A 388 6.56 -5.35 17.49
CA LEU A 388 7.28 -6.48 16.90
C LEU A 388 6.83 -7.80 17.52
N ASP A 389 6.65 -7.82 18.84
CA ASP A 389 6.20 -9.01 19.58
C ASP A 389 4.76 -9.37 19.16
N SER A 390 3.85 -8.40 19.11
CA SER A 390 2.47 -8.64 18.66
C SER A 390 2.39 -9.09 17.21
N PHE A 391 3.21 -8.53 16.30
CA PHE A 391 3.27 -9.00 14.92
C PHE A 391 3.81 -10.44 14.81
N THR A 392 4.80 -10.77 15.64
CA THR A 392 5.37 -12.12 15.70
C THR A 392 4.33 -13.13 16.23
N GLU A 393 3.58 -12.76 17.27
CA GLU A 393 2.49 -13.58 17.81
C GLU A 393 1.35 -13.76 16.81
N MET A 394 0.93 -12.71 16.11
CA MET A 394 -0.08 -12.80 15.04
C MET A 394 0.35 -13.72 13.90
N GLU A 395 1.66 -13.80 13.62
CA GLU A 395 2.17 -14.73 12.61
C GLU A 395 2.25 -16.17 13.09
N LYS A 396 2.67 -16.40 14.33
CA LYS A 396 2.78 -17.73 14.95
C LYS A 396 1.41 -18.33 15.27
N SER A 397 0.46 -17.53 15.72
CA SER A 397 -0.87 -17.97 16.14
C SER A 397 -1.83 -18.25 14.96
N ARG A 398 -1.38 -18.12 13.71
CA ARG A 398 -2.25 -18.39 12.56
C ARG A 398 -2.78 -19.83 12.56
N LYS A 399 -4.10 -19.95 12.41
CA LYS A 399 -4.78 -21.24 12.37
C LYS A 399 -4.42 -21.98 11.08
N PRO A 400 -4.23 -23.31 11.15
CA PRO A 400 -3.88 -24.11 9.98
C PRO A 400 -5.07 -24.23 9.02
N VAL A 401 -4.75 -24.52 7.76
CA VAL A 401 -5.74 -24.83 6.72
C VAL A 401 -5.43 -26.21 6.15
N PHE A 402 -6.43 -27.07 6.19
CA PHE A 402 -6.41 -28.39 5.61
C PHE A 402 -7.08 -28.34 4.24
N ILE A 403 -6.52 -29.00 3.24
CA ILE A 403 -7.04 -29.01 1.89
C ILE A 403 -7.21 -30.45 1.45
N LEU A 404 -8.42 -30.84 1.05
CA LEU A 404 -8.66 -32.09 0.32
C LEU A 404 -8.68 -31.80 -1.17
N THR A 405 -7.82 -32.49 -1.92
CA THR A 405 -7.74 -32.34 -3.37
C THR A 405 -7.89 -33.65 -4.12
N GLY A 406 -8.36 -33.56 -5.36
CA GLY A 406 -8.64 -34.67 -6.26
C GLY A 406 -9.30 -34.18 -7.54
N ARG A 407 -9.36 -35.05 -8.56
CA ARG A 407 -9.97 -34.75 -9.86
C ARG A 407 -11.48 -34.53 -9.73
N ILE A 408 -12.08 -33.96 -10.77
CA ILE A 408 -13.52 -33.70 -10.82
C ILE A 408 -14.27 -35.05 -10.73
N ASN A 409 -15.35 -35.11 -9.95
CA ASN A 409 -16.21 -36.29 -9.75
C ASN A 409 -15.57 -37.54 -9.10
N GLN A 410 -14.42 -37.42 -8.42
CA GLN A 410 -13.81 -38.55 -7.70
C GLN A 410 -14.40 -38.82 -6.29
N GLY A 411 -15.54 -38.23 -5.93
CA GLY A 411 -16.15 -38.48 -4.61
C GLY A 411 -15.61 -37.64 -3.44
N LYS A 412 -14.97 -36.48 -3.71
CA LYS A 412 -14.46 -35.55 -2.68
C LYS A 412 -15.50 -35.20 -1.60
N THR A 413 -16.73 -34.90 -2.01
CA THR A 413 -17.82 -34.58 -1.09
C THR A 413 -18.19 -35.77 -0.20
N SER A 414 -18.22 -36.99 -0.74
CA SER A 414 -18.48 -38.21 0.04
C SER A 414 -17.39 -38.46 1.08
N MET A 415 -16.13 -38.32 0.67
CA MET A 415 -14.99 -38.43 1.59
C MET A 415 -15.01 -37.34 2.67
N THR A 416 -15.36 -36.10 2.30
CA THR A 416 -15.47 -35.00 3.26
C THR A 416 -16.56 -35.27 4.30
N ARG A 417 -17.69 -35.87 3.89
CA ARG A 417 -18.75 -36.29 4.82
C ARG A 417 -18.24 -37.33 5.83
N GLU A 418 -17.49 -38.31 5.38
CA GLU A 418 -16.88 -39.33 6.25
C GLU A 418 -15.89 -38.70 7.24
N ILE A 419 -15.00 -37.83 6.76
CA ILE A 419 -14.05 -37.08 7.60
C ILE A 419 -14.79 -36.27 8.67
N VAL A 420 -15.86 -35.56 8.30
CA VAL A 420 -16.68 -34.79 9.26
C VAL A 420 -17.29 -35.69 10.32
N SER A 421 -17.78 -36.88 9.96
CA SER A 421 -18.31 -37.86 10.92
C SER A 421 -17.23 -38.31 11.91
N GLU A 422 -16.05 -38.68 11.42
CA GLU A 422 -14.92 -39.09 12.24
C GLU A 422 -14.42 -37.98 13.18
N LEU A 423 -14.36 -36.74 12.71
CA LEU A 423 -14.00 -35.59 13.54
C LEU A 423 -15.02 -35.30 14.64
N LYS A 424 -16.32 -35.39 14.33
CA LYS A 424 -17.41 -35.26 15.33
C LYS A 424 -17.33 -36.37 16.38
N LYS A 425 -17.05 -37.62 15.99
CA LYS A 425 -16.83 -38.75 16.93
C LYS A 425 -15.64 -38.49 17.87
N LYS A 426 -14.61 -37.79 17.41
CA LYS A 426 -13.43 -37.39 18.20
C LYS A 426 -13.66 -36.15 19.10
N GLY A 427 -14.89 -35.64 19.14
CA GLY A 427 -15.33 -34.54 20.01
C GLY A 427 -15.01 -33.15 19.48
N LEU A 428 -14.69 -32.99 18.20
CA LEU A 428 -14.44 -31.67 17.60
C LEU A 428 -15.74 -31.00 17.16
N THR A 429 -15.81 -29.70 17.40
CA THR A 429 -16.93 -28.85 16.95
C THR A 429 -16.69 -28.42 15.51
N VAL A 430 -17.33 -29.12 14.57
CA VAL A 430 -17.20 -28.87 13.13
C VAL A 430 -18.40 -28.09 12.61
N ASN A 431 -18.14 -26.90 12.04
CA ASN A 431 -19.15 -26.06 11.40
C ASN A 431 -18.86 -25.90 9.91
N GLY A 432 -19.83 -25.47 9.12
CA GLY A 432 -19.65 -25.27 7.68
C GLY A 432 -20.74 -25.93 6.83
N PHE A 433 -20.45 -26.12 5.55
CA PHE A 433 -21.39 -26.73 4.62
C PHE A 433 -20.71 -27.67 3.63
N LEU A 434 -21.50 -28.60 3.10
CA LEU A 434 -21.14 -29.51 2.01
C LEU A 434 -21.94 -29.18 0.75
N THR A 435 -21.37 -29.38 -0.44
CA THR A 435 -22.08 -29.17 -1.71
C THR A 435 -22.43 -30.50 -2.36
N PHE A 436 -23.73 -30.77 -2.56
CA PHE A 436 -24.22 -32.00 -3.16
C PHE A 436 -24.77 -31.75 -4.57
N GLY A 437 -24.41 -32.62 -5.50
CA GLY A 437 -25.06 -32.70 -6.82
C GLY A 437 -26.28 -33.62 -6.75
N ASN A 438 -27.37 -33.24 -7.40
CA ASN A 438 -28.54 -34.11 -7.53
C ASN A 438 -28.41 -35.02 -8.76
N THR A 439 -28.58 -36.33 -8.55
CA THR A 439 -28.57 -37.37 -9.58
C THR A 439 -29.96 -37.77 -10.07
N ASN A 440 -31.05 -37.30 -9.42
CA ASN A 440 -32.41 -37.61 -9.86
C ASN A 440 -32.74 -36.94 -11.21
N ASP A 441 -33.43 -37.66 -12.09
CA ASP A 441 -33.65 -37.29 -13.50
C ASP A 441 -34.30 -35.91 -13.71
N SER A 442 -35.14 -35.44 -12.78
CA SER A 442 -35.80 -34.13 -12.89
C SER A 442 -34.90 -32.93 -12.59
N LYS A 443 -33.76 -33.13 -11.91
CA LYS A 443 -32.82 -32.09 -11.47
C LYS A 443 -31.35 -32.45 -11.79
N ARG A 444 -31.13 -33.24 -12.84
CA ARG A 444 -29.77 -33.54 -13.33
C ARG A 444 -29.01 -32.24 -13.57
N ASN A 445 -27.81 -32.11 -12.98
CA ASN A 445 -26.95 -30.91 -13.00
C ASN A 445 -27.36 -29.74 -12.10
N ALA A 446 -28.16 -29.99 -11.06
CA ALA A 446 -28.39 -29.07 -9.94
C ALA A 446 -27.45 -29.34 -8.76
N TYR A 447 -27.02 -28.28 -8.08
CA TYR A 447 -26.20 -28.35 -6.87
C TYR A 447 -26.87 -27.63 -5.71
N PHE A 448 -26.70 -28.17 -4.51
CA PHE A 448 -27.26 -27.67 -3.25
C PHE A 448 -26.14 -27.55 -2.22
N ILE A 449 -26.24 -26.54 -1.36
CA ILE A 449 -25.44 -26.50 -0.13
C ILE A 449 -26.25 -27.11 1.00
N ARG A 450 -25.60 -27.88 1.87
CA ARG A 450 -26.19 -28.43 3.09
C ARG A 450 -25.33 -28.06 4.29
N ASP A 451 -25.95 -27.45 5.29
CA ASP A 451 -25.29 -27.11 6.54
C ASP A 451 -24.96 -28.38 7.36
N ILE A 452 -23.74 -28.45 7.88
CA ILE A 452 -23.20 -29.65 8.56
C ILE A 452 -23.89 -29.96 9.90
N ASN A 453 -24.57 -28.98 10.51
CA ASN A 453 -25.17 -29.14 11.84
C ASN A 453 -26.69 -29.17 11.80
N THR A 454 -27.30 -28.38 10.92
CA THR A 454 -28.75 -28.28 10.82
C THR A 454 -29.34 -29.18 9.73
N ASP A 455 -28.49 -29.77 8.88
CA ASP A 455 -28.88 -30.52 7.68
C ASP A 455 -29.81 -29.76 6.72
N ARG A 456 -29.96 -28.44 6.90
CA ARG A 456 -30.76 -27.58 6.02
C ARG A 456 -30.10 -27.48 4.66
N GLU A 457 -30.89 -27.71 3.62
CA GLU A 457 -30.47 -27.60 2.23
C GLU A 457 -30.95 -26.30 1.58
N GLU A 458 -30.07 -25.67 0.81
CA GLU A 458 -30.40 -24.52 -0.02
C GLU A 458 -29.90 -24.74 -1.44
N TYR A 459 -30.71 -24.37 -2.42
CA TYR A 459 -30.38 -24.49 -3.83
C TYR A 459 -29.28 -23.50 -4.20
N LEU A 460 -28.18 -23.99 -4.78
CA LEU A 460 -26.99 -23.21 -5.08
C LEU A 460 -26.94 -22.78 -6.55
N CYS A 461 -26.91 -23.76 -7.46
CA CYS A 461 -26.74 -23.48 -8.88
C CYS A 461 -27.22 -24.64 -9.76
N SER A 462 -27.38 -24.35 -11.06
CA SER A 462 -27.54 -25.37 -12.09
C SER A 462 -26.87 -24.98 -13.39
N THR A 463 -26.81 -25.92 -14.33
CA THR A 463 -26.38 -25.66 -15.71
C THR A 463 -27.51 -25.17 -16.63
N ARG A 464 -28.74 -24.98 -16.12
CA ARG A 464 -29.83 -24.44 -16.92
C ARG A 464 -29.58 -22.96 -17.16
N ILE A 465 -29.66 -22.55 -18.42
CA ILE A 465 -29.40 -21.16 -18.83
C ILE A 465 -30.42 -20.23 -18.21
N ASP A 466 -29.94 -19.24 -17.46
CA ASP A 466 -30.76 -18.21 -16.85
C ASP A 466 -30.03 -16.86 -16.83
N LYS A 467 -30.35 -15.99 -17.80
CA LYS A 467 -29.67 -14.70 -17.97
C LYS A 467 -29.92 -13.71 -16.83
N GLN A 468 -30.88 -13.97 -15.93
CA GLN A 468 -31.15 -13.10 -14.78
C GLN A 468 -30.24 -13.43 -13.58
N LYS A 469 -29.55 -14.57 -13.62
CA LYS A 469 -28.70 -15.07 -12.53
C LYS A 469 -27.22 -14.80 -12.78
N THR A 470 -26.46 -14.75 -11.69
CA THR A 470 -25.01 -14.63 -11.77
C THR A 470 -24.45 -15.91 -12.41
N SER A 471 -23.89 -15.78 -13.61
CA SER A 471 -23.26 -16.91 -14.30
C SER A 471 -21.76 -16.94 -14.03
N TYR A 472 -21.22 -18.13 -13.79
CA TYR A 472 -19.78 -18.37 -13.81
C TYR A 472 -19.47 -19.68 -14.53
N GLY A 473 -18.75 -19.60 -15.65
CA GLY A 473 -18.58 -20.73 -16.56
C GLY A 473 -19.94 -21.21 -17.07
N ARG A 474 -20.21 -22.52 -16.93
CA ARG A 474 -21.48 -23.15 -17.34
C ARG A 474 -22.60 -23.11 -16.29
N PHE A 475 -22.35 -22.53 -15.11
CA PHE A 475 -23.26 -22.58 -13.98
C PHE A 475 -23.92 -21.23 -13.73
N TYR A 476 -25.21 -21.28 -13.37
CA TYR A 476 -26.04 -20.14 -13.01
C TYR A 476 -26.41 -20.25 -11.53
N PHE A 477 -25.96 -19.27 -10.74
CA PHE A 477 -26.03 -19.30 -9.27
C PHE A 477 -27.20 -18.50 -8.72
N GLU A 478 -27.85 -19.05 -7.70
CA GLU A 478 -28.85 -18.34 -6.90
C GLU A 478 -28.20 -17.42 -5.88
N LYS A 479 -28.73 -16.19 -5.78
CA LYS A 479 -28.33 -15.24 -4.72
C LYS A 479 -28.61 -15.82 -3.33
N LYS A 480 -29.72 -16.54 -3.16
CA LYS A 480 -30.11 -17.14 -1.89
C LYS A 480 -29.11 -18.21 -1.44
N GLY A 481 -28.71 -19.11 -2.34
CA GLY A 481 -27.68 -20.13 -2.08
C GLY A 481 -26.33 -19.51 -1.72
N ILE A 482 -25.87 -18.51 -2.48
CA ILE A 482 -24.62 -17.79 -2.16
C ILE A 482 -24.71 -17.09 -0.80
N SER A 483 -25.84 -16.47 -0.48
CA SER A 483 -26.02 -15.80 0.80
C SER A 483 -26.07 -16.79 1.97
N ALA A 484 -26.67 -17.96 1.79
CA ALA A 484 -26.76 -18.99 2.81
C ALA A 484 -25.37 -19.54 3.16
N GLY A 485 -24.54 -19.89 2.15
CA GLY A 485 -23.16 -20.34 2.42
C GLY A 485 -22.29 -19.27 3.09
N ASN A 486 -22.39 -17.99 2.66
CA ASN A 486 -21.69 -16.90 3.34
C ASN A 486 -22.16 -16.73 4.80
N LYS A 487 -23.46 -16.86 5.08
CA LYS A 487 -23.99 -16.81 6.46
C LYS A 487 -23.46 -17.96 7.31
N THR A 488 -23.42 -19.18 6.79
CA THR A 488 -22.86 -20.34 7.50
C THR A 488 -21.38 -20.13 7.85
N ILE A 489 -20.58 -19.60 6.92
CA ILE A 489 -19.17 -19.25 7.18
C ILE A 489 -19.07 -18.15 8.24
N GLU A 490 -19.87 -17.09 8.16
CA GLU A 490 -19.84 -16.01 9.13
C GLU A 490 -20.34 -16.43 10.52
N GLN A 491 -21.24 -17.41 10.59
CA GLN A 491 -21.74 -17.95 11.85
C GLN A 491 -20.63 -18.67 12.63
N SER A 492 -19.65 -19.27 11.94
CA SER A 492 -18.49 -19.90 12.59
C SER A 492 -17.60 -18.91 13.36
N LEU A 493 -17.78 -17.59 13.14
CA LEU A 493 -17.11 -16.55 13.92
C LEU A 493 -17.79 -16.27 15.26
N LYS A 494 -19.06 -16.63 15.39
CA LYS A 494 -19.90 -16.32 16.55
C LYS A 494 -20.10 -17.52 17.47
N THR A 495 -19.93 -18.73 16.94
CA THR A 495 -20.08 -19.99 17.69
C THR A 495 -18.72 -20.66 17.88
N PRO A 496 -18.51 -21.38 18.99
CA PRO A 496 -17.34 -22.25 19.15
C PRO A 496 -17.17 -23.14 17.91
N THR A 497 -16.00 -23.08 17.28
CA THR A 497 -15.69 -23.81 16.04
C THR A 497 -14.24 -24.25 16.06
N ASP A 498 -13.98 -25.54 16.13
CA ASP A 498 -12.63 -26.10 16.02
C ASP A 498 -12.18 -26.16 14.55
N LEU A 499 -13.11 -26.50 13.65
CA LEU A 499 -12.86 -26.61 12.23
C LEU A 499 -14.05 -26.11 11.40
N LEU A 500 -13.78 -25.17 10.48
CA LEU A 500 -14.72 -24.71 9.46
C LEU A 500 -14.52 -25.48 8.15
N VAL A 501 -15.53 -26.23 7.71
CA VAL A 501 -15.50 -27.02 6.47
C VAL A 501 -16.21 -26.28 5.33
N ILE A 502 -15.55 -26.20 4.18
CA ILE A 502 -16.08 -25.57 2.97
C ILE A 502 -15.85 -26.49 1.76
N ASP A 503 -16.95 -27.03 1.22
CA ASP A 503 -16.94 -27.82 -0.02
C ASP A 503 -17.88 -27.18 -1.05
N GLU A 504 -17.46 -26.74 -2.25
CA GLU A 504 -16.10 -26.69 -2.84
C GLU A 504 -15.63 -25.21 -2.97
N LEU A 505 -14.32 -24.94 -2.83
CA LEU A 505 -13.73 -23.67 -3.25
C LEU A 505 -13.25 -23.72 -4.70
N GLY A 506 -13.73 -22.78 -5.51
CA GLY A 506 -13.53 -22.78 -6.95
C GLY A 506 -13.00 -21.46 -7.52
N PRO A 507 -13.05 -21.31 -8.86
CA PRO A 507 -12.54 -20.11 -9.52
C PRO A 507 -13.30 -18.82 -9.17
N MET A 508 -14.57 -18.91 -8.74
CA MET A 508 -15.34 -17.77 -8.25
C MET A 508 -14.67 -17.16 -7.02
N GLU A 509 -14.28 -17.99 -6.07
CA GLU A 509 -13.65 -17.53 -4.84
C GLU A 509 -12.31 -16.90 -5.17
N ILE A 510 -11.53 -17.43 -6.12
CA ILE A 510 -10.27 -16.80 -6.58
C ILE A 510 -10.52 -15.38 -7.10
N ASN A 511 -11.61 -15.17 -7.82
CA ASN A 511 -12.00 -13.88 -8.40
C ASN A 511 -12.77 -12.94 -7.45
N ASN A 512 -12.69 -13.16 -6.13
CA ASN A 512 -13.37 -12.35 -5.09
C ASN A 512 -14.91 -12.40 -5.16
N GLN A 513 -15.45 -13.48 -5.72
CA GLN A 513 -16.89 -13.76 -5.80
C GLN A 513 -17.24 -14.97 -4.91
N GLY A 514 -18.52 -15.35 -4.90
CA GLY A 514 -19.01 -16.51 -4.13
C GLY A 514 -18.77 -16.35 -2.63
N TRP A 515 -18.01 -17.27 -2.04
CA TRP A 515 -17.71 -17.33 -0.60
C TRP A 515 -16.53 -16.45 -0.17
N ALA A 516 -15.78 -15.88 -1.11
CA ALA A 516 -14.54 -15.17 -0.81
C ALA A 516 -14.66 -14.06 0.25
N PRO A 517 -15.73 -13.24 0.29
CA PRO A 517 -15.87 -12.20 1.32
C PRO A 517 -15.99 -12.77 2.75
N ALA A 518 -16.72 -13.87 2.94
CA ALA A 518 -16.87 -14.49 4.25
C ALA A 518 -15.58 -15.20 4.67
N ILE A 519 -14.91 -15.91 3.75
CA ILE A 519 -13.59 -16.52 4.01
C ILE A 519 -12.58 -15.45 4.42
N GLU A 520 -12.57 -14.30 3.75
CA GLU A 520 -11.67 -13.20 4.09
C GLU A 520 -11.89 -12.69 5.53
N LYS A 521 -13.13 -12.65 6.02
CA LYS A 521 -13.43 -12.30 7.42
C LYS A 521 -12.85 -13.35 8.39
N VAL A 522 -13.07 -14.64 8.11
CA VAL A 522 -12.55 -15.75 8.95
C VAL A 522 -11.03 -15.76 8.99
N VAL A 523 -10.39 -15.61 7.82
CA VAL A 523 -8.93 -15.56 7.72
C VAL A 523 -8.36 -14.33 8.46
N LYS A 524 -9.01 -13.17 8.37
CA LYS A 524 -8.55 -11.95 9.07
C LYS A 524 -8.66 -12.07 10.58
N GLN A 525 -9.81 -12.55 11.08
CA GLN A 525 -10.01 -12.74 12.52
C GLN A 525 -9.19 -13.89 13.10
N ASN A 526 -8.66 -14.77 12.24
CA ASN A 526 -7.83 -15.91 12.64
C ASN A 526 -8.47 -16.78 13.72
N SER A 527 -9.80 -16.90 13.69
CA SER A 527 -10.59 -17.49 14.77
C SER A 527 -10.54 -19.01 14.78
N THR A 528 -10.68 -19.64 13.62
CA THR A 528 -10.84 -21.09 13.49
C THR A 528 -9.96 -21.68 12.39
N ALA A 529 -9.58 -22.95 12.54
CA ALA A 529 -8.94 -23.70 11.48
C ALA A 529 -9.95 -24.01 10.36
N GLN A 530 -9.46 -24.21 9.14
CA GLN A 530 -10.35 -24.40 7.99
C GLN A 530 -10.02 -25.69 7.24
N PHE A 531 -11.04 -26.31 6.66
CA PHE A 531 -10.93 -27.46 5.78
C PHE A 531 -11.57 -27.13 4.44
N TRP A 532 -10.77 -27.09 3.38
CA TRP A 532 -11.19 -26.69 2.05
C TRP A 532 -11.17 -27.87 1.09
N VAL A 533 -12.27 -28.10 0.41
CA VAL A 533 -12.28 -29.00 -0.76
C VAL A 533 -11.93 -28.18 -1.99
N VAL A 534 -10.85 -28.55 -2.68
CA VAL A 534 -10.28 -27.76 -3.77
C VAL A 534 -9.84 -28.65 -4.92
N ARG A 535 -10.15 -28.25 -6.16
CA ARG A 535 -9.62 -28.90 -7.36
C ARG A 535 -8.09 -28.79 -7.41
N GLU A 536 -7.42 -29.85 -7.86
CA GLU A 536 -5.96 -29.94 -7.92
C GLU A 536 -5.30 -28.71 -8.56
N LYS A 537 -5.85 -28.26 -9.71
CA LYS A 537 -5.36 -27.09 -10.46
C LYS A 537 -5.46 -25.76 -9.68
N LEU A 538 -6.35 -25.69 -8.69
CA LEU A 538 -6.65 -24.49 -7.91
C LEU A 538 -5.95 -24.47 -6.55
N VAL A 539 -5.34 -25.57 -6.10
CA VAL A 539 -4.66 -25.63 -4.80
C VAL A 539 -3.59 -24.53 -4.69
N LYS A 540 -2.64 -24.46 -5.63
CA LYS A 540 -1.59 -23.43 -5.62
C LYS A 540 -2.15 -21.99 -5.67
N PRO A 541 -3.09 -21.64 -6.56
CA PRO A 541 -3.77 -20.34 -6.52
C PRO A 541 -4.44 -20.01 -5.18
N MET A 542 -5.15 -20.97 -4.56
CA MET A 542 -5.86 -20.76 -3.28
C MET A 542 -4.89 -20.56 -2.12
N MET A 543 -3.84 -21.38 -2.06
CA MET A 543 -2.75 -21.23 -1.06
C MET A 543 -2.08 -19.87 -1.15
N ARG A 544 -2.00 -19.31 -2.36
CA ARG A 544 -1.45 -17.97 -2.55
C ARG A 544 -2.45 -16.94 -2.11
N LYS A 545 -3.74 -17.05 -2.46
CA LYS A 545 -4.72 -15.98 -2.29
C LYS A 545 -4.85 -15.41 -0.87
N TRP A 546 -4.90 -16.27 0.14
CA TRP A 546 -5.09 -15.83 1.53
C TRP A 546 -3.82 -15.99 2.35
N ASN A 547 -3.58 -15.06 3.27
CA ASN A 547 -2.53 -15.18 4.26
C ASN A 547 -3.01 -16.16 5.34
N ILE A 548 -2.70 -17.45 5.21
CA ILE A 548 -3.15 -18.50 6.14
C ILE A 548 -1.96 -19.13 6.86
N GLY A 549 -2.24 -19.92 7.91
CA GLY A 549 -1.23 -20.66 8.66
C GLY A 549 -0.63 -21.81 7.84
N ASP A 550 -0.19 -22.86 8.52
CA ASP A 550 0.31 -24.06 7.85
C ASP A 550 -0.77 -24.67 6.97
N ILE A 551 -0.37 -25.09 5.76
CA ILE A 551 -1.29 -25.69 4.80
C ILE A 551 -0.96 -27.17 4.68
N ILE A 552 -1.92 -28.01 4.98
CA ILE A 552 -1.78 -29.47 4.89
C ILE A 552 -2.69 -29.96 3.77
N VAL A 553 -2.10 -30.51 2.72
CA VAL A 553 -2.82 -30.97 1.54
C VAL A 553 -2.90 -32.50 1.55
N PHE A 554 -4.12 -33.01 1.47
CA PHE A 554 -4.46 -34.41 1.35
C PHE A 554 -4.92 -34.72 -0.07
N GLU A 555 -4.50 -35.87 -0.59
CA GLU A 555 -4.87 -36.37 -1.92
C GLU A 555 -5.87 -37.52 -1.74
N LEU A 556 -7.03 -37.39 -2.37
CA LEU A 556 -8.17 -38.31 -2.19
C LEU A 556 -7.84 -39.78 -2.55
N GLU A 557 -6.92 -40.01 -3.49
CA GLU A 557 -6.53 -41.36 -3.90
C GLU A 557 -5.58 -42.05 -2.90
N SER A 558 -4.86 -41.29 -2.08
CA SER A 558 -3.78 -41.82 -1.24
C SER A 558 -4.06 -41.74 0.27
N ASP A 559 -4.83 -40.76 0.72
CA ASP A 559 -5.04 -40.49 2.14
C ASP A 559 -6.45 -40.96 2.55
N SER A 560 -6.60 -41.79 3.59
CA SER A 560 -7.91 -42.29 4.06
C SER A 560 -8.63 -41.30 4.98
N ALA A 561 -9.96 -41.41 5.11
CA ALA A 561 -10.75 -40.50 5.95
C ALA A 561 -10.31 -40.51 7.43
N GLY A 562 -10.04 -41.71 7.98
CA GLY A 562 -9.51 -41.87 9.35
C GLY A 562 -8.15 -41.20 9.54
N TYR A 563 -7.21 -41.44 8.62
CA TYR A 563 -5.88 -40.81 8.66
C TYR A 563 -5.94 -39.29 8.61
N ILE A 564 -6.82 -38.74 7.74
CA ILE A 564 -7.05 -37.29 7.65
C ILE A 564 -7.61 -36.75 8.98
N ALA A 565 -8.62 -37.42 9.55
CA ALA A 565 -9.25 -37.01 10.80
C ALA A 565 -8.26 -37.04 11.99
N ASP A 566 -7.40 -38.05 12.06
CA ASP A 566 -6.33 -38.16 13.06
C ASP A 566 -5.30 -37.04 12.92
N THR A 567 -4.85 -36.78 11.70
CA THR A 567 -3.89 -35.71 11.42
C THR A 567 -4.44 -34.33 11.80
N ILE A 568 -5.72 -34.07 11.46
CA ILE A 568 -6.40 -32.82 11.84
C ILE A 568 -6.48 -32.72 13.36
N THR A 569 -6.94 -33.77 14.03
CA THR A 569 -7.12 -33.78 15.48
C THR A 569 -5.79 -33.57 16.21
N GLY A 570 -4.72 -34.25 15.77
CA GLY A 570 -3.37 -34.09 16.32
C GLY A 570 -2.84 -32.66 16.17
N LYS A 571 -3.11 -32.00 15.03
CA LYS A 571 -2.69 -30.60 14.83
C LYS A 571 -3.53 -29.57 15.56
N LEU A 572 -4.80 -29.84 15.81
CA LEU A 572 -5.66 -28.94 16.58
C LEU A 572 -5.44 -29.08 18.09
N LYS A 573 -5.18 -30.30 18.60
CA LYS A 573 -4.93 -30.57 20.03
C LYS A 573 -3.47 -30.39 20.46
N GLY A 574 -2.51 -30.54 19.54
CA GLY A 574 -1.07 -30.42 19.82
C GLY A 574 -0.51 -28.99 19.77
N ARG A 575 -1.30 -27.99 20.16
CA ARG A 575 -0.91 -26.58 20.23
C ARG A 575 -1.17 -26.01 21.61
#